data_AF-A0A655ZW65-F1
#
_entry.id   AF-A0A655ZW65-F1
#
_cell.length_a   1.000
_cell.length_b   1.000
_cell.length_c   1.000
_cell.angle_alpha   90.00
_cell.angle_beta   90.00
_cell.angle_gamma   90.00
#
_symmetry.space_group_name_H-M   'P 1'
#
loop_
_entity.id
_entity.type
_entity.pdbx_description
1 polymer ?
#
loop_
_entity_poly.entity_id
_entity_poly.type
_entity_poly.pdbx_seq_one_letter_code
_entity_poly.pdbx_strand_id
1 'polypeptide(L)'
;MQLARQRQRIDSLEEEITALMSLAANNDRTFHEFMDLQEQILKCSSLQAVLHAIEAKARELNLRAYVRLLQRHDEKYGLASEDWQRFATNHFNGKSAYLGRLRQADRQRLLGDRPAPEMGSYVVLPLQRQAPLGILAFASEDGGHFQPSMDTLFLRHLALVLAHLIETLPWQSHDEERRTHPAS
;
A
#
# COMPACT_ATOMS: atom_id res chain seq x y z
N MET A 1 18.86 20.12 47.66
CA MET A 1 18.83 20.57 46.25
C MET A 1 19.10 19.45 45.22
N GLN A 2 20.02 18.51 45.45
CA GLN A 2 20.28 17.39 44.53
C GLN A 2 19.08 16.44 44.32
N LEU A 3 18.38 16.06 45.39
CA LEU A 3 17.21 15.17 45.33
C LEU A 3 16.03 15.74 44.51
N ALA A 4 15.82 17.06 44.58
CA ALA A 4 14.77 17.72 43.81
C ALA A 4 15.08 17.76 42.30
N ARG A 5 16.36 17.98 41.95
CA ARG A 5 16.83 17.87 40.54
C ARG A 5 16.76 16.44 40.01
N GLN A 6 17.06 15.44 40.84
CA GLN A 6 16.93 14.04 40.44
C GLN A 6 15.47 13.66 40.21
N ARG A 7 14.53 14.11 41.07
CA ARG A 7 13.10 13.91 40.83
C ARG A 7 12.61 14.57 39.54
N GLN A 8 12.94 15.84 39.31
CA GLN A 8 12.61 16.50 38.03
C GLN A 8 13.20 15.78 36.81
N ARG A 9 14.41 15.21 36.94
CA ARG A 9 15.03 14.45 35.85
C ARG A 9 14.29 13.12 35.60
N ILE A 10 13.85 12.45 36.67
CA ILE A 10 13.05 11.22 36.57
C ILE A 10 11.70 11.54 35.92
N ASP A 11 10.99 12.56 36.38
CA ASP A 11 9.69 12.96 35.82
C ASP A 11 9.80 13.30 34.32
N SER A 12 10.85 14.04 33.91
CA SER A 12 11.08 14.38 32.49
C SER A 12 11.39 13.15 31.63
N LEU A 13 12.07 12.15 32.19
CA LEU A 13 12.40 10.91 31.48
C LEU A 13 11.16 10.01 31.38
N GLU A 14 10.29 9.99 32.38
CA GLU A 14 9.02 9.27 32.35
C GLU A 14 8.04 9.86 31.32
N GLU A 15 7.99 11.19 31.19
CA GLU A 15 7.22 11.87 30.13
C GLU A 15 7.77 11.56 28.73
N GLU A 16 9.09 11.56 28.56
CA GLU A 16 9.75 11.26 27.29
C GLU A 16 9.54 9.78 26.89
N ILE A 17 9.61 8.85 27.85
CA ILE A 17 9.26 7.44 27.64
C ILE A 17 7.78 7.31 27.27
N THR A 18 6.88 8.02 27.94
CA THR A 18 5.44 7.95 27.65
C THR A 18 5.13 8.48 26.24
N ALA A 19 5.80 9.56 25.82
CA ALA A 19 5.69 10.09 24.47
C ALA A 19 6.24 9.11 23.41
N LEU A 20 7.39 8.49 23.68
CA LEU A 20 7.98 7.47 22.79
C LEU A 20 7.14 6.19 22.73
N MET A 21 6.56 5.75 23.84
CA MET A 21 5.63 4.61 23.89
C MET A 21 4.32 4.92 23.18
N SER A 22 3.80 6.15 23.27
CA SER A 22 2.62 6.57 22.51
C SER A 22 2.89 6.67 21.01
N LEU A 23 4.11 7.08 20.61
CA LEU A 23 4.56 7.07 19.21
C LEU A 23 4.72 5.64 18.68
N ALA A 24 5.23 4.71 19.50
CA ALA A 24 5.33 3.29 19.16
C ALA A 24 3.94 2.63 19.06
N ALA A 25 3.04 2.87 20.03
CA ALA A 25 1.70 2.29 20.06
C ALA A 25 0.80 2.78 18.92
N ASN A 26 0.97 4.02 18.44
CA ASN A 26 0.25 4.52 17.27
C ASN A 26 0.80 3.94 15.95
N ASN A 27 2.06 3.46 15.96
CA ASN A 27 2.67 2.72 14.86
C ASN A 27 2.11 1.28 14.75
N ASP A 28 1.57 0.72 15.83
CA ASP A 28 1.20 -0.70 15.91
C ASP A 28 -0.22 -1.04 15.43
N ARG A 29 -1.19 -0.11 15.46
CA ARG A 29 -2.59 -0.46 15.14
C ARG A 29 -2.81 -0.74 13.65
N THR A 30 -2.40 0.19 12.78
CA THR A 30 -2.45 -0.02 11.33
C THR A 30 -1.59 -1.22 10.91
N PHE A 31 -0.47 -1.44 11.59
CA PHE A 31 0.42 -2.59 11.39
C PHE A 31 -0.28 -3.95 11.64
N HIS A 32 -0.95 -4.12 12.78
CA HIS A 32 -1.64 -5.37 13.10
C HIS A 32 -2.81 -5.66 12.15
N GLU A 33 -3.56 -4.64 11.73
CA GLU A 33 -4.72 -4.85 10.84
C GLU A 33 -4.32 -5.30 9.44
N PHE A 34 -3.14 -4.90 8.95
CA PHE A 34 -2.63 -5.41 7.68
C PHE A 34 -1.96 -6.78 7.78
N MET A 35 -1.45 -7.21 8.95
CA MET A 35 -0.93 -8.58 9.16
C MET A 35 -2.00 -9.64 8.88
N ASP A 36 -3.23 -9.43 9.37
CA ASP A 36 -4.35 -10.33 9.10
C ASP A 36 -4.67 -10.46 7.60
N LEU A 37 -4.51 -9.36 6.86
CA LEU A 37 -4.73 -9.37 5.41
C LEU A 37 -3.70 -10.24 4.69
N GLN A 38 -2.45 -10.27 5.14
CA GLN A 38 -1.44 -11.14 4.55
C GLN A 38 -1.82 -12.62 4.68
N GLU A 39 -2.32 -13.04 5.85
CA GLU A 39 -2.81 -14.40 6.06
C GLU A 39 -4.02 -14.72 5.17
N GLN A 40 -4.97 -13.78 5.04
CA GLN A 40 -6.15 -13.94 4.18
C GLN A 40 -5.77 -14.08 2.70
N ILE A 41 -4.82 -13.26 2.23
CA ILE A 41 -4.34 -13.28 0.85
C ILE A 41 -3.66 -14.61 0.52
N LEU A 42 -2.88 -15.19 1.43
CA LEU A 42 -2.24 -16.49 1.23
C LEU A 42 -3.24 -17.66 1.11
N LYS A 43 -4.46 -17.50 1.65
CA LYS A 43 -5.55 -18.50 1.55
C LYS A 43 -6.40 -18.32 0.30
N CYS A 44 -6.21 -17.25 -0.46
CA CYS A 44 -7.01 -16.98 -1.66
C CYS A 44 -6.65 -17.93 -2.80
N SER A 45 -7.68 -18.42 -3.50
CA SER A 45 -7.54 -19.33 -4.65
C SER A 45 -7.50 -18.63 -6.01
N SER A 46 -7.62 -17.29 -6.05
CA SER A 46 -7.57 -16.51 -7.29
C SER A 46 -7.08 -15.07 -7.06
N LEU A 47 -6.53 -14.44 -8.11
CA LEU A 47 -6.13 -13.04 -8.08
C LEU A 47 -7.32 -12.13 -7.73
N GLN A 48 -8.52 -12.42 -8.25
CA GLN A 48 -9.70 -11.63 -7.94
C GLN A 48 -10.07 -11.70 -6.44
N ALA A 49 -9.92 -12.87 -5.81
CA ALA A 49 -10.12 -13.01 -4.37
C ALA A 49 -9.09 -12.20 -3.56
N VAL A 50 -7.82 -12.23 -3.97
CA VAL A 50 -6.75 -11.40 -3.38
C VAL A 50 -7.08 -9.91 -3.49
N LEU A 51 -7.46 -9.44 -4.69
CA LEU A 51 -7.82 -8.05 -4.95
C LEU A 51 -9.01 -7.61 -4.10
N HIS A 52 -10.05 -8.45 -3.98
CA HIS A 52 -11.19 -8.17 -3.12
C HIS A 52 -10.82 -8.14 -1.63
N ALA A 53 -9.96 -9.05 -1.16
CA ALA A 53 -9.50 -9.06 0.24
C ALA A 53 -8.76 -7.75 0.59
N ILE A 54 -7.88 -7.29 -0.30
CA ILE A 54 -7.19 -6.00 -0.15
C ILE A 54 -8.18 -4.83 -0.11
N GLU A 55 -9.12 -4.78 -1.05
CA GLU A 55 -10.14 -3.72 -1.11
C GLU A 55 -11.09 -3.75 0.11
N ALA A 56 -11.37 -4.94 0.66
CA ALA A 56 -12.20 -5.10 1.86
C ALA A 56 -11.46 -4.63 3.12
N LYS A 57 -10.22 -5.11 3.33
CA LYS A 57 -9.42 -4.68 4.48
C LYS A 57 -9.16 -3.18 4.48
N ALA A 58 -8.88 -2.59 3.31
CA ALA A 58 -8.72 -1.14 3.23
C ALA A 58 -9.98 -0.40 3.68
N ARG A 59 -11.18 -0.87 3.29
CA ARG A 59 -12.44 -0.27 3.73
C ARG A 59 -12.65 -0.40 5.24
N GLU A 60 -12.30 -1.53 5.85
CA GLU A 60 -12.32 -1.71 7.32
C GLU A 60 -11.45 -0.67 8.02
N LEU A 61 -10.30 -0.34 7.42
CA LEU A 61 -9.35 0.67 7.88
C LEU A 61 -9.73 2.12 7.55
N ASN A 62 -10.90 2.38 6.97
CA ASN A 62 -11.29 3.69 6.42
C ASN A 62 -10.31 4.22 5.35
N LEU A 63 -9.68 3.32 4.61
CA LEU A 63 -8.79 3.59 3.49
C LEU A 63 -9.44 3.14 2.18
N ARG A 64 -8.88 3.62 1.06
CA ARG A 64 -9.15 3.08 -0.28
C ARG A 64 -7.90 2.37 -0.79
N ALA A 65 -8.05 1.16 -1.31
CA ALA A 65 -6.96 0.44 -1.96
C ALA A 65 -7.07 0.47 -3.49
N TYR A 66 -5.90 0.47 -4.13
CA TYR A 66 -5.75 0.40 -5.57
C TYR A 66 -4.64 -0.58 -5.88
N VAL A 67 -4.94 -1.57 -6.72
CA VAL A 67 -3.94 -2.45 -7.31
C VAL A 67 -4.00 -2.23 -8.81
N ARG A 68 -2.87 -1.88 -9.41
CA ARG A 68 -2.76 -1.60 -10.84
C ARG A 68 -1.56 -2.37 -11.40
N LEU A 69 -1.75 -3.12 -12.47
CA LEU A 69 -0.85 -4.14 -12.99
C LEU A 69 -0.52 -3.86 -14.46
N LEU A 70 0.76 -3.95 -14.81
CA LEU A 70 1.29 -3.63 -16.14
C LEU A 70 0.84 -4.61 -17.24
N GLN A 71 0.56 -5.86 -16.86
CA GLN A 71 0.11 -6.91 -17.80
C GLN A 71 -1.41 -6.98 -17.94
N ARG A 72 -2.16 -6.10 -17.27
CA ARG A 72 -3.62 -6.02 -17.40
C ARG A 72 -4.01 -4.85 -18.27
N HIS A 73 -5.09 -5.03 -19.04
CA HIS A 73 -5.60 -4.03 -19.98
C HIS A 73 -7.02 -3.56 -19.64
N ASP A 74 -7.60 -4.02 -18.52
CA ASP A 74 -8.90 -3.52 -18.06
C ASP A 74 -8.75 -2.20 -17.29
N GLU A 75 -9.81 -1.40 -17.27
CA GLU A 75 -9.81 -0.07 -16.63
C GLU A 75 -9.57 -0.12 -15.12
N LYS A 76 -10.02 -1.19 -14.45
CA LYS A 76 -9.97 -1.27 -12.98
C LYS A 76 -8.55 -1.60 -12.48
N TYR A 77 -7.85 -2.50 -13.17
CA TYR A 77 -6.59 -3.07 -12.72
C TYR A 77 -5.42 -2.86 -13.70
N GLY A 78 -5.63 -2.39 -14.93
CA GLY A 78 -4.54 -2.23 -15.90
C GLY A 78 -3.72 -0.96 -15.69
N LEU A 79 -2.39 -1.00 -15.78
CA LEU A 79 -1.50 0.15 -15.66
C LEU A 79 -0.72 0.34 -16.96
N ALA A 80 -0.76 1.54 -17.54
CA ALA A 80 0.08 1.85 -18.69
C ALA A 80 1.55 1.91 -18.27
N SER A 81 2.42 1.25 -19.06
CA SER A 81 3.87 1.21 -18.77
C SER A 81 4.50 2.61 -18.72
N GLU A 82 4.04 3.53 -19.57
CA GLU A 82 4.54 4.92 -19.58
C GLU A 82 4.18 5.66 -18.29
N ASP A 83 2.95 5.49 -17.78
CA ASP A 83 2.52 6.13 -16.53
C ASP A 83 3.25 5.56 -15.32
N TRP A 84 3.50 4.25 -15.31
CA TRP A 84 4.37 3.61 -14.32
C TRP A 84 5.79 4.19 -14.35
N GLN A 85 6.44 4.23 -15.51
CA GLN A 85 7.81 4.71 -15.66
C GLN A 85 7.95 6.17 -15.22
N ARG A 86 6.99 7.02 -15.62
CA ARG A 86 6.94 8.43 -15.22
C ARG A 86 6.78 8.57 -13.72
N PHE A 87 5.85 7.82 -13.11
CA PHE A 87 5.63 7.86 -11.68
C PHE A 87 6.89 7.39 -10.92
N ALA A 88 7.46 6.25 -11.33
CA ALA A 88 8.62 5.67 -10.69
C ALA A 88 9.85 6.60 -10.73
N THR A 89 10.08 7.25 -11.87
CA THR A 89 11.17 8.23 -12.04
C THR A 89 10.99 9.44 -11.13
N ASN A 90 9.77 9.97 -11.05
CA ASN A 90 9.49 11.19 -10.30
C ASN A 90 9.42 10.98 -8.78
N HIS A 91 8.93 9.82 -8.33
CA HIS A 91 8.50 9.61 -6.95
C HIS A 91 9.31 8.56 -6.19
N PHE A 92 9.76 7.49 -6.85
CA PHE A 92 10.58 6.49 -6.17
C PHE A 92 12.04 6.93 -6.09
N ASN A 93 12.70 7.27 -7.20
CA ASN A 93 14.09 7.75 -7.21
C ASN A 93 15.02 6.98 -6.21
N GLY A 94 14.96 5.64 -6.23
CA GLY A 94 15.71 4.75 -5.32
C GLY A 94 15.00 4.39 -3.99
N LYS A 95 13.86 5.01 -3.68
CA LYS A 95 13.01 4.66 -2.54
C LYS A 95 12.13 3.45 -2.84
N SER A 96 11.80 2.71 -1.80
CA SER A 96 10.99 1.49 -1.86
C SER A 96 9.48 1.73 -1.69
N ALA A 97 9.08 2.97 -1.41
CA ALA A 97 7.70 3.42 -1.32
C ALA A 97 7.64 4.94 -1.52
N TYR A 98 6.48 5.44 -1.92
CA TYR A 98 6.14 6.86 -1.93
C TYR A 98 5.05 7.11 -0.88
N LEU A 99 5.19 8.16 -0.08
CA LEU A 99 4.21 8.58 0.92
C LEU A 99 3.97 10.09 0.81
N GLY A 100 2.71 10.48 0.86
CA GLY A 100 2.30 11.88 0.88
C GLY A 100 1.17 12.20 -0.10
N ARG A 101 1.08 13.45 -0.50
CA ARG A 101 -0.01 13.95 -1.35
C ARG A 101 0.35 13.83 -2.82
N LEU A 102 -0.52 13.18 -3.59
CA LEU A 102 -0.38 13.09 -5.05
C LEU A 102 -0.98 14.31 -5.73
N ARG A 103 -0.25 14.84 -6.72
CA ARG A 103 -0.80 15.83 -7.66
C ARG A 103 -1.92 15.18 -8.47
N GLN A 104 -2.93 15.96 -8.86
CA GLN A 104 -4.08 15.46 -9.63
C GLN A 104 -3.66 14.66 -10.86
N ALA A 105 -2.69 15.17 -11.64
CA ALA A 105 -2.20 14.49 -12.84
C ALA A 105 -1.55 13.12 -12.55
N ASP A 106 -0.76 13.02 -11.50
CA ASP A 106 -0.13 11.75 -11.11
C ASP A 106 -1.17 10.77 -10.56
N ARG A 107 -2.12 11.29 -9.77
CA ARG A 107 -3.23 10.50 -9.23
C ARG A 107 -4.11 9.91 -10.33
N GLN A 108 -4.52 10.71 -11.33
CA GLN A 108 -5.36 10.24 -12.43
C GLN A 108 -4.65 9.19 -13.29
N ARG A 109 -3.37 9.40 -13.63
CA ARG A 109 -2.58 8.43 -14.39
C ARG A 109 -2.40 7.12 -13.64
N LEU A 110 -2.07 7.21 -12.35
CA LEU A 110 -1.74 6.06 -11.54
C LEU A 110 -3.00 5.28 -11.12
N LEU A 111 -4.08 5.97 -10.75
CA LEU A 111 -5.29 5.38 -10.15
C LEU A 111 -6.48 5.32 -11.13
N GLY A 112 -6.35 5.92 -12.31
CA GLY A 112 -7.40 5.96 -13.34
C GLY A 112 -8.58 6.82 -12.92
N ASP A 113 -9.76 6.53 -13.47
CA ASP A 113 -11.01 7.22 -13.12
C ASP A 113 -11.63 6.72 -11.81
N ARG A 114 -10.85 5.97 -11.00
CA ARG A 114 -11.32 5.48 -9.71
C ARG A 114 -11.46 6.64 -8.72
N PRO A 115 -12.52 6.67 -7.90
CA PRO A 115 -12.69 7.71 -6.89
C PRO A 115 -11.49 7.78 -5.94
N ALA A 116 -10.77 8.90 -5.93
CA ALA A 116 -9.57 9.09 -5.13
C ALA A 116 -9.59 10.43 -4.37
N PRO A 117 -9.23 10.46 -3.07
CA PRO A 117 -9.29 11.68 -2.25
C PRO A 117 -8.43 12.82 -2.80
N GLU A 118 -9.04 13.92 -3.21
CA GLU A 118 -8.30 15.01 -3.85
C GLU A 118 -7.27 15.65 -2.90
N MET A 119 -7.68 15.85 -1.65
CA MET A 119 -6.88 16.47 -0.59
C MET A 119 -6.23 15.47 0.36
N GLY A 120 -6.43 14.17 0.12
CA GLY A 120 -5.94 13.11 0.98
C GLY A 120 -4.45 12.81 0.84
N SER A 121 -4.01 11.81 1.59
CA SER A 121 -2.65 11.28 1.54
C SER A 121 -2.63 9.86 0.98
N TYR A 122 -1.49 9.46 0.45
CA TYR A 122 -1.30 8.21 -0.28
C TYR A 122 -0.03 7.52 0.18
N VAL A 123 -0.07 6.20 0.24
CA VAL A 123 1.11 5.34 0.16
C VAL A 123 1.05 4.58 -1.15
N VAL A 124 2.14 4.59 -1.91
CA VAL A 124 2.28 3.86 -3.18
C VAL A 124 3.50 2.95 -3.08
N LEU A 125 3.28 1.66 -3.32
CA LEU A 125 4.25 0.60 -3.20
C LEU A 125 4.45 -0.06 -4.57
N PRO A 126 5.70 -0.19 -5.04
CA PRO A 126 5.97 -0.91 -6.27
C PRO A 126 5.73 -2.41 -6.07
N LEU A 127 5.00 -3.05 -6.98
CA LEU A 127 4.94 -4.51 -7.09
C LEU A 127 6.01 -4.93 -8.07
N GLN A 128 7.10 -5.50 -7.56
CA GLN A 128 8.26 -5.85 -8.37
C GLN A 128 8.95 -7.12 -7.87
N ARG A 129 9.51 -7.87 -8.83
CA ARG A 129 10.27 -9.10 -8.61
C ARG A 129 11.49 -9.04 -9.53
N GLN A 130 11.54 -9.85 -10.59
CA GLN A 130 12.55 -9.70 -11.65
C GLN A 130 12.26 -8.50 -12.56
N ALA A 131 10.96 -8.21 -12.75
CA ALA A 131 10.46 -7.10 -13.54
C ALA A 131 9.39 -6.33 -12.73
N PRO A 132 9.07 -5.08 -13.09
CA PRO A 132 7.92 -4.39 -12.52
C PRO A 132 6.64 -5.09 -12.95
N LEU A 133 5.77 -5.35 -11.98
CA LEU A 133 4.44 -5.95 -12.19
C LEU A 133 3.34 -4.89 -12.09
N GLY A 134 3.57 -3.82 -11.33
CA GLY A 134 2.60 -2.76 -11.12
C GLY A 134 2.76 -2.03 -9.79
N ILE A 135 1.65 -1.61 -9.19
CA ILE A 135 1.60 -0.94 -7.89
C ILE A 135 0.50 -1.47 -6.99
N LEU A 136 0.74 -1.35 -5.68
CA LEU A 136 -0.26 -1.36 -4.62
C LEU A 136 -0.27 0.02 -3.98
N ALA A 137 -1.43 0.66 -3.89
CA ALA A 137 -1.58 1.95 -3.23
C ALA A 137 -2.73 1.94 -2.24
N PHE A 138 -2.55 2.67 -1.14
CA PHE A 138 -3.63 3.01 -0.20
C PHE A 138 -3.79 4.52 -0.13
N ALA A 139 -5.02 4.97 0.04
CA ALA A 139 -5.35 6.39 0.20
C ALA A 139 -6.21 6.60 1.44
N SER A 140 -5.91 7.66 2.18
CA SER A 140 -6.73 8.19 3.25
C SER A 140 -7.34 9.52 2.82
N GLU A 141 -8.57 9.80 3.25
CA GLU A 141 -9.17 11.14 3.12
C GLU A 141 -8.38 12.19 3.94
N ASP A 142 -7.71 11.76 5.01
CA ASP A 142 -6.84 12.61 5.82
C ASP A 142 -5.49 12.82 5.12
N GLY A 143 -5.21 14.08 4.75
CA GLY A 143 -3.95 14.51 4.14
C GLY A 143 -2.71 14.38 5.05
N GLY A 144 -2.91 14.21 6.35
CA GLY A 144 -1.86 13.98 7.35
C GLY A 144 -1.65 12.50 7.69
N HIS A 145 -2.41 11.56 7.13
CA HIS A 145 -2.32 10.15 7.51
C HIS A 145 -1.01 9.50 7.03
N PHE A 146 -0.76 9.46 5.72
CA PHE A 146 0.48 8.91 5.15
C PHE A 146 1.54 9.98 5.01
N GLN A 147 2.49 10.00 5.95
CA GLN A 147 3.60 10.96 5.99
C GLN A 147 4.93 10.30 5.62
N PRO A 148 5.89 11.04 5.03
CA PRO A 148 7.20 10.49 4.68
C PRO A 148 8.01 9.87 5.82
N SER A 149 7.69 10.22 7.08
CA SER A 149 8.33 9.68 8.29
C SER A 149 7.74 8.33 8.75
N MET A 150 6.61 7.88 8.21
CA MET A 150 6.01 6.60 8.59
C MET A 150 6.88 5.42 8.18
N ASP A 151 6.93 4.40 9.04
CA ASP A 151 7.49 3.11 8.65
C ASP A 151 6.56 2.42 7.63
N THR A 152 7.18 1.81 6.63
CA THR A 152 6.49 1.07 5.57
C THR A 152 7.00 -0.36 5.43
N LEU A 153 7.85 -0.84 6.34
CA LEU A 153 8.42 -2.19 6.29
C LEU A 153 7.34 -3.25 6.06
N PHE A 154 6.26 -3.19 6.85
CA PHE A 154 5.15 -4.12 6.73
C PHE A 154 4.45 -3.99 5.36
N LEU A 155 4.06 -2.78 4.97
CA LEU A 155 3.35 -2.54 3.70
C LEU A 155 4.19 -2.98 2.49
N ARG A 156 5.51 -2.81 2.57
CA ARG A 156 6.46 -3.32 1.58
C ARG A 156 6.52 -4.84 1.58
N HIS A 157 6.45 -5.48 2.75
CA HIS A 157 6.38 -6.93 2.83
C HIS A 157 5.07 -7.47 2.21
N LEU A 158 3.94 -6.84 2.51
CA LEU A 158 2.66 -7.14 1.86
C LEU A 158 2.75 -7.00 0.33
N ALA A 159 3.36 -5.91 -0.16
CA ALA A 159 3.59 -5.71 -1.59
C ALA A 159 4.48 -6.80 -2.19
N LEU A 160 5.53 -7.25 -1.49
CA LEU A 160 6.39 -8.35 -1.92
C LEU A 160 5.63 -9.68 -2.01
N VAL A 161 4.82 -10.00 -1.00
CA VAL A 161 4.00 -11.22 -0.98
C VAL A 161 2.98 -11.17 -2.11
N LEU A 162 2.29 -10.04 -2.29
CA LEU A 162 1.37 -9.85 -3.40
C LEU A 162 2.06 -10.01 -4.76
N ALA A 163 3.23 -9.41 -4.95
CA ALA A 163 4.02 -9.56 -6.17
C ALA A 163 4.44 -11.02 -6.42
N HIS A 164 4.85 -11.73 -5.37
CA HIS A 164 5.18 -13.16 -5.48
C HIS A 164 3.97 -14.00 -5.84
N LEU A 165 2.82 -13.72 -5.20
CA LEU A 165 1.59 -14.38 -5.55
C LEU A 165 1.32 -14.15 -7.02
N ILE A 166 1.30 -12.88 -7.50
CA ILE A 166 1.07 -12.42 -8.90
C ILE A 166 1.92 -13.17 -9.96
N GLU A 167 3.13 -13.62 -9.61
CA GLU A 167 3.96 -14.44 -10.51
C GLU A 167 3.70 -15.96 -10.41
N THR A 168 3.31 -16.48 -9.25
CA THR A 168 3.38 -17.92 -8.96
C THR A 168 2.08 -18.69 -9.06
N LEU A 169 0.94 -18.06 -8.82
CA LEU A 169 -0.33 -18.76 -8.92
C LEU A 169 -0.74 -18.95 -10.40
N PRO A 170 -1.42 -20.07 -10.74
CA PRO A 170 -1.66 -20.53 -12.12
C PRO A 170 -2.65 -19.70 -12.96
N TRP A 171 -2.94 -18.45 -12.62
CA TRP A 171 -3.91 -17.61 -13.33
C TRP A 171 -3.46 -17.10 -14.70
N GLN A 172 -2.21 -17.33 -15.13
CA GLN A 172 -1.81 -17.05 -16.51
C GLN A 172 -2.55 -17.97 -17.50
N SER A 173 -3.03 -19.13 -17.04
CA SER A 173 -3.68 -20.14 -17.88
C SER A 173 -5.19 -19.92 -18.07
N HIS A 174 -5.87 -19.31 -17.09
CA HIS A 174 -7.35 -19.31 -17.07
C HIS A 174 -8.02 -18.09 -17.73
N ASP A 175 -7.32 -16.96 -17.87
CA ASP A 175 -7.86 -15.76 -18.53
C ASP A 175 -7.68 -15.77 -20.07
N GLU A 176 -6.75 -16.58 -20.60
CA GLU A 176 -6.61 -16.77 -22.06
C GLU A 176 -7.65 -17.75 -22.63
N GLU A 177 -8.00 -18.83 -21.91
CA GLU A 177 -8.95 -19.84 -22.40
C GLU A 177 -10.39 -19.31 -22.57
N ARG A 178 -10.77 -18.24 -21.84
CA ARG A 178 -12.08 -17.58 -22.04
C ARG A 178 -12.13 -16.63 -23.23
N ARG A 179 -10.99 -16.28 -23.84
CA ARG A 179 -10.93 -15.37 -25.00
C ARG A 179 -10.89 -16.11 -26.34
N THR A 180 -10.65 -17.43 -26.36
CA THR A 180 -10.52 -18.23 -27.59
C THR A 180 -11.77 -19.03 -27.98
N HIS A 181 -12.85 -19.00 -27.19
CA HIS A 181 -14.15 -19.54 -27.59
C HIS A 181 -15.18 -18.42 -27.76
N PRO A 182 -15.45 -17.92 -28.98
CA PRO A 182 -16.72 -17.29 -29.24
C PRO A 182 -17.81 -18.38 -29.11
N ALA A 183 -18.85 -18.08 -28.35
CA ALA A 183 -20.04 -18.93 -28.29
C ALA A 183 -20.54 -19.21 -29.72
N SER A 184 -20.81 -20.50 -29.97
CA SER A 184 -21.27 -21.06 -31.24
C SER A 184 -22.50 -20.38 -31.83
#